data_AF-A0A2I1FNM8-F1
#
_entry.id   AF-A0A2I1FNM8-F1
#
_cell.length_a   1.000
_cell.length_b   1.000
_cell.length_c   1.000
_cell.angle_alpha   90.00
_cell.angle_beta   90.00
_cell.angle_gamma   90.00
#
_symmetry.space_group_name_H-M   'P 1'
#
loop_
_entity.id
_entity.type
_entity.pdbx_description
1 polymer ?
#
loop_
_entity_poly.entity_id
_entity_poly.type
_entity_poly.pdbx_seq_one_letter_code
_entity_poly.pdbx_strand_id
1 'polypeptide(L)'
;MFVTLKSLINPKNLSIEFMNKIKVGHEFYGITQNPETKNYMLVVNNKCKKCNNICNTIHFQHKFINWTSGNKIIDEFIQDTQLSAHNDDEISHALEWIPYDRFNNIKYIEKMGVHRADWIDGYIYKWGDKCQNWGRLSQDMFVTLEDLIDPKNVSIEFMNKIKVDHEFYGITQNPETKNYVLVLNNKCKKCNGICNTIHFQHKFIDWTSGNDDIDKFIQDSQLLAHNRTYSVIEWVPYDRFYGIEYIAKGGFGKVYKANWIDGCIRYRNSWDSENQIWKREDQNMFVALKSLNNSKN
;
A
#
# COMPACT_ATOMS: atom_id res chain seq x y z
N MET A 1 -0.04 22.27 14.02
CA MET A 1 -0.24 21.47 15.24
C MET A 1 -1.73 21.36 15.49
N PHE A 2 -2.28 20.15 15.59
CA PHE A 2 -3.69 19.98 15.97
C PHE A 2 -3.87 20.23 17.46
N VAL A 3 -4.84 21.07 17.82
CA VAL A 3 -5.19 21.39 19.20
C VAL A 3 -6.71 21.32 19.36
N THR A 4 -7.16 20.79 20.49
CA THR A 4 -8.56 20.83 20.90
C THR A 4 -8.80 22.09 21.71
N LEU A 5 -9.86 22.82 21.36
CA LEU A 5 -10.34 23.95 22.16
C LEU A 5 -11.37 23.46 23.16
N LYS A 6 -11.14 23.71 24.46
CA LYS A 6 -12.11 23.41 25.52
C LYS A 6 -12.61 24.70 26.15
N SER A 7 -13.92 24.96 26.07
CA SER A 7 -14.54 26.17 26.62
C SER A 7 -14.38 26.25 28.14
N LEU A 8 -14.04 27.45 28.63
CA LEU A 8 -13.96 27.77 30.05
C LEU A 8 -15.22 28.51 30.49
N ILE A 9 -15.93 27.93 31.46
CA ILE A 9 -17.17 28.51 32.00
C ILE A 9 -16.90 29.68 32.95
N ASN A 10 -15.73 29.71 33.63
CA ASN A 10 -15.38 30.81 34.55
C ASN A 10 -13.86 31.03 34.65
N PRO A 11 -13.32 32.16 34.14
CA PRO A 11 -11.89 32.51 34.23
C PRO A 11 -11.38 32.67 35.67
N LYS A 12 -12.25 32.96 36.64
CA LYS A 12 -11.88 33.13 38.06
C LYS A 12 -11.36 31.83 38.71
N ASN A 13 -11.57 30.68 38.06
CA ASN A 13 -11.11 29.37 38.53
C ASN A 13 -9.73 28.96 37.98
N LEU A 14 -9.06 29.84 37.22
CA LEU A 14 -7.72 29.57 36.71
C LEU A 14 -6.69 29.70 37.84
N SER A 15 -6.27 28.56 38.39
CA SER A 15 -5.20 28.44 39.38
C SER A 15 -4.09 27.49 38.90
N ILE A 16 -2.91 27.56 39.52
CA ILE A 16 -1.82 26.59 39.26
C ILE A 16 -2.30 25.15 39.53
N GLU A 17 -3.14 24.94 40.55
CA GLU A 17 -3.72 23.65 40.86
C GLU A 17 -4.66 23.14 39.75
N PHE A 18 -5.51 24.01 39.21
CA PHE A 18 -6.36 23.69 38.05
C PHE A 18 -5.50 23.30 36.84
N MET A 19 -4.43 24.05 36.58
CA MET A 19 -3.51 23.78 35.48
C MET A 19 -2.81 22.44 35.63
N ASN A 20 -2.40 22.08 36.85
CA ASN A 20 -1.82 20.78 37.15
C ASN A 20 -2.81 19.64 36.93
N LYS A 21 -4.10 19.81 37.29
CA LYS A 21 -5.17 18.83 37.01
C LYS A 21 -5.37 18.62 35.50
N ILE A 22 -5.36 19.69 34.70
CA ILE A 22 -5.48 19.58 33.23
C ILE A 22 -4.29 18.82 32.64
N LYS A 23 -3.06 19.13 33.11
CA LYS A 23 -1.81 18.52 32.63
C LYS A 23 -1.72 17.01 32.83
N VAL A 24 -2.54 16.43 33.71
CA VAL A 24 -2.62 14.97 33.92
C VAL A 24 -3.09 14.25 32.64
N GLY A 25 -4.13 14.76 31.99
CA GLY A 25 -4.72 14.12 30.80
C GLY A 25 -4.48 14.86 29.49
N HIS A 26 -3.89 16.05 29.55
CA HIS A 26 -3.73 16.92 28.39
C HIS A 26 -2.35 17.55 28.38
N GLU A 27 -1.87 17.86 27.18
CA GLU A 27 -0.84 18.87 27.00
C GLU A 27 -1.51 20.24 26.90
N PHE A 28 -1.00 21.20 27.66
CA PHE A 28 -1.57 22.54 27.74
C PHE A 28 -0.62 23.53 27.08
N TYR A 29 -1.11 24.29 26.10
CA TYR A 29 -0.31 25.25 25.35
C TYR A 29 -0.67 26.70 25.67
N GLY A 30 -1.92 26.98 26.02
CA GLY A 30 -2.34 28.35 26.31
C GLY A 30 -3.84 28.52 26.47
N ILE A 31 -4.26 29.78 26.48
CA ILE A 31 -5.66 30.20 26.54
C ILE A 31 -5.89 31.14 25.37
N THR A 32 -7.02 30.99 24.71
CA THR A 32 -7.52 31.93 23.69
C THR A 32 -8.88 32.47 24.09
N GLN A 33 -9.36 33.50 23.41
CA GLN A 33 -10.69 34.06 23.61
C GLN A 33 -11.44 34.03 22.27
N ASN A 34 -12.67 33.51 22.29
CA ASN A 34 -13.55 33.64 21.15
C ASN A 34 -13.94 35.12 20.97
N PRO A 35 -13.66 35.76 19.82
CA PRO A 35 -13.87 37.19 19.63
C PRO A 35 -15.35 37.59 19.64
N GLU A 36 -16.26 36.67 19.31
CA GLU A 36 -17.71 36.90 19.23
C GLU A 36 -18.36 36.70 20.60
N THR A 37 -18.19 35.52 21.20
CA THR A 37 -18.85 35.17 22.47
C THR A 37 -18.14 35.74 23.69
N LYS A 38 -16.91 36.24 23.53
CA LYS A 38 -16.00 36.68 24.61
C LYS A 38 -15.62 35.57 25.60
N ASN A 39 -16.00 34.31 25.33
CA ASN A 39 -15.65 33.16 26.15
C ASN A 39 -14.17 32.81 25.98
N TYR A 40 -13.51 32.49 27.10
CA TYR A 40 -12.14 31.97 27.09
C TYR A 40 -12.15 30.47 26.82
N MET A 41 -11.13 29.97 26.11
CA MET A 41 -10.98 28.56 25.77
C MET A 41 -9.55 28.11 26.05
N LEU A 42 -9.39 26.93 26.63
CA LEU A 42 -8.09 26.29 26.77
C LEU A 42 -7.63 25.75 25.41
N VAL A 43 -6.37 26.00 25.07
CA VAL A 43 -5.68 25.41 23.94
C VAL A 43 -4.92 24.20 24.46
N VAL A 44 -5.46 23.01 24.22
CA VAL A 44 -4.93 21.74 24.76
C VAL A 44 -4.81 20.67 23.67
N ASN A 45 -4.02 19.64 23.94
CA ASN A 45 -4.05 18.40 23.19
C ASN A 45 -4.23 17.23 24.15
N ASN A 46 -4.88 16.15 23.71
CA ASN A 46 -5.12 14.99 24.55
C ASN A 46 -3.83 14.18 24.70
N LYS A 47 -3.58 13.66 25.89
CA LYS A 47 -2.54 12.65 26.12
C LYS A 47 -3.14 11.26 26.01
N CYS A 48 -2.37 10.35 25.42
CA CYS A 48 -2.71 8.94 25.46
C CYS A 48 -2.64 8.44 26.90
N LYS A 49 -3.70 7.77 27.37
CA LYS A 49 -3.74 7.21 28.73
C LYS A 49 -2.62 6.17 28.97
N LYS A 50 -2.28 5.39 27.94
CA LYS A 50 -1.25 4.34 28.01
C LYS A 50 0.16 4.93 27.99
N CYS A 51 0.42 5.88 27.11
CA CYS A 51 1.77 6.41 26.88
C CYS A 51 2.09 7.67 27.71
N ASN A 52 1.07 8.31 28.30
CA ASN A 52 1.16 9.57 29.04
C ASN A 52 1.77 10.74 28.24
N ASN A 53 1.73 10.66 26.91
CA ASN A 53 2.17 11.67 25.96
C ASN A 53 1.26 11.64 24.72
N ILE A 54 1.51 12.52 23.75
CA ILE A 54 0.91 12.42 22.42
C ILE A 54 1.60 11.27 21.69
N CYS A 55 0.82 10.38 21.08
CA CYS A 55 1.31 9.22 20.32
C CYS A 55 0.41 8.98 19.10
N ASN A 56 0.71 7.95 18.31
CA ASN A 56 -0.01 7.63 17.05
C ASN A 56 -1.53 7.49 17.24
N THR A 57 -1.98 6.82 18.29
CA THR A 57 -3.38 6.77 18.72
C THR A 57 -4.06 8.15 18.77
N ILE A 58 -3.40 9.17 19.37
CA ILE A 58 -3.96 10.53 19.47
C ILE A 58 -4.03 11.19 18.09
N HIS A 59 -3.01 10.97 17.26
CA HIS A 59 -2.98 11.49 15.89
C HIS A 59 -4.12 10.89 15.03
N PHE A 60 -4.39 9.59 15.17
CA PHE A 60 -5.54 8.94 14.53
C PHE A 60 -6.87 9.50 15.02
N GLN A 61 -7.05 9.63 16.34
CA GLN A 61 -8.29 10.17 16.93
C GLN A 61 -8.66 11.56 16.39
N HIS A 62 -7.67 12.43 16.17
CA HIS A 62 -7.92 13.75 15.56
C HIS A 62 -8.47 13.68 14.13
N LYS A 63 -8.30 12.55 13.44
CA LYS A 63 -8.77 12.36 12.06
C LYS A 63 -10.11 11.63 11.99
N PHE A 64 -10.65 11.08 13.08
CA PHE A 64 -11.90 10.31 13.06
C PHE A 64 -13.11 11.13 12.59
N ILE A 65 -13.12 12.43 12.86
CA ILE A 65 -14.21 13.31 12.40
C ILE A 65 -14.13 13.63 10.88
N ASN A 66 -13.01 13.32 10.23
CA ASN A 66 -12.77 13.69 8.83
C ASN A 66 -13.25 12.64 7.84
N TRP A 67 -13.62 11.44 8.30
CA TRP A 67 -14.08 10.37 7.42
C TRP A 67 -15.11 9.50 8.13
N THR A 68 -15.99 8.89 7.34
CA THR A 68 -16.86 7.79 7.74
C THR A 68 -17.09 6.94 6.51
N SER A 69 -17.23 5.63 6.72
CA SER A 69 -17.62 4.70 5.68
C SER A 69 -19.13 4.69 5.41
N GLY A 70 -19.92 5.34 6.27
CA GLY A 70 -21.38 5.21 6.29
C GLY A 70 -21.87 3.94 7.00
N ASN A 71 -20.97 3.09 7.51
CA ASN A 71 -21.30 1.93 8.33
C ASN A 71 -20.53 1.97 9.65
N LYS A 72 -21.29 2.11 10.75
CA LYS A 72 -20.75 2.19 12.10
C LYS A 72 -19.87 1.00 12.49
N ILE A 73 -20.20 -0.22 12.06
CA ILE A 73 -19.41 -1.43 12.37
C ILE A 73 -18.03 -1.34 11.70
N ILE A 74 -17.98 -0.90 10.45
CA ILE A 74 -16.73 -0.72 9.71
C ILE A 74 -15.90 0.42 10.30
N ASP A 75 -16.55 1.53 10.64
CA ASP A 75 -15.89 2.68 11.27
C ASP A 75 -15.27 2.28 12.60
N GLU A 76 -16.03 1.61 13.48
CA GLU A 76 -15.55 1.11 14.77
C GLU A 76 -14.40 0.11 14.58
N PHE A 77 -14.53 -0.83 13.65
CA PHE A 77 -13.48 -1.80 13.37
C PHE A 77 -12.15 -1.16 12.95
N ILE A 78 -12.20 -0.22 11.99
CA ILE A 78 -11.01 0.52 11.53
C ILE A 78 -10.44 1.35 12.69
N GLN A 79 -11.28 2.10 13.42
CA GLN A 79 -10.86 2.92 14.54
C GLN A 79 -10.21 2.09 15.65
N ASP A 80 -10.73 0.90 15.97
CA ASP A 80 -10.15 0.01 16.98
C ASP A 80 -8.73 -0.42 16.61
N THR A 81 -8.47 -0.71 15.32
CA THR A 81 -7.11 -1.02 14.86
C THR A 81 -6.18 0.20 14.99
N GLN A 82 -6.67 1.39 14.67
CA GLN A 82 -5.91 2.65 14.77
C GLN A 82 -5.64 3.04 16.23
N LEU A 83 -6.60 2.79 17.13
CA LEU A 83 -6.46 3.07 18.56
C LEU A 83 -5.42 2.17 19.24
N SER A 84 -5.18 0.99 18.66
CA SER A 84 -4.19 0.03 19.14
C SER A 84 -2.76 0.37 18.72
N ALA A 85 -2.55 1.28 17.76
CA ALA A 85 -1.24 1.68 17.26
C ALA A 85 -0.70 2.93 17.98
N HIS A 86 0.21 2.72 18.93
CA HIS A 86 0.81 3.78 19.75
C HIS A 86 2.13 4.29 19.20
N ASN A 87 2.97 3.42 18.65
CA ASN A 87 4.28 3.74 18.09
C ASN A 87 4.37 3.43 16.59
N ASP A 88 5.48 3.78 15.95
CA ASP A 88 5.65 3.63 14.50
C ASP A 88 5.74 2.17 14.05
N ASP A 89 6.27 1.28 14.89
CA ASP A 89 6.36 -0.16 14.57
C ASP A 89 4.98 -0.84 14.55
N GLU A 90 3.99 -0.25 15.24
CA GLU A 90 2.62 -0.75 15.30
C GLU A 90 1.73 -0.22 14.15
N ILE A 91 2.15 0.82 13.43
CA ILE A 91 1.36 1.48 12.37
C ILE A 91 0.95 0.51 11.27
N SER A 92 1.81 -0.44 10.91
CA SER A 92 1.52 -1.44 9.87
C SER A 92 0.30 -2.31 10.19
N HIS A 93 -0.16 -2.31 11.45
CA HIS A 93 -1.37 -3.02 11.87
C HIS A 93 -2.64 -2.16 11.84
N ALA A 94 -2.51 -0.83 11.74
CA ALA A 94 -3.62 0.10 11.71
C ALA A 94 -4.24 0.14 10.31
N LEU A 95 -5.52 -0.23 10.22
CA LEU A 95 -6.27 -0.20 8.97
C LEU A 95 -6.72 1.22 8.66
N GLU A 96 -7.02 1.46 7.39
CA GLU A 96 -7.48 2.75 6.89
C GLU A 96 -8.84 2.63 6.20
N TRP A 97 -9.66 3.66 6.32
CA TRP A 97 -10.71 3.89 5.35
C TRP A 97 -10.10 4.55 4.13
N ILE A 98 -10.22 3.91 2.97
CA ILE A 98 -9.59 4.37 1.73
C ILE A 98 -10.71 4.80 0.77
N PRO A 99 -10.82 6.09 0.44
CA PRO A 99 -11.79 6.55 -0.55
C PRO A 99 -11.59 5.82 -1.88
N TYR A 100 -12.68 5.39 -2.52
CA TYR A 100 -12.61 4.51 -3.69
C TYR A 100 -11.99 5.20 -4.92
N ASP A 101 -12.09 6.52 -5.00
CA ASP A 101 -11.47 7.36 -6.04
C ASP A 101 -9.93 7.43 -5.94
N ARG A 102 -9.32 6.80 -4.92
CA ARG A 102 -7.87 6.63 -4.79
C ARG A 102 -7.34 5.40 -5.54
N PHE A 103 -8.21 4.65 -6.20
CA PHE A 103 -7.84 3.48 -6.99
C PHE A 103 -7.97 3.76 -8.50
N ASN A 104 -6.88 3.53 -9.22
CA ASN A 104 -6.81 3.64 -10.67
C ASN A 104 -6.60 2.26 -11.31
N ASN A 105 -6.78 2.18 -12.63
CA ASN A 105 -6.48 0.99 -13.44
C ASN A 105 -7.03 -0.31 -12.85
N ILE A 106 -8.28 -0.28 -12.37
CA ILE A 106 -8.94 -1.44 -11.75
C ILE A 106 -9.18 -2.50 -12.83
N LYS A 107 -8.57 -3.68 -12.67
CA LYS A 107 -8.65 -4.82 -13.59
C LYS A 107 -9.16 -6.07 -12.87
N TYR A 108 -10.13 -6.75 -13.45
CA TYR A 108 -10.65 -8.01 -12.90
C TYR A 108 -9.71 -9.19 -13.22
N ILE A 109 -9.43 -10.02 -12.22
CA ILE A 109 -8.63 -11.25 -12.32
C ILE A 109 -9.58 -12.45 -12.17
N GLU A 110 -10.09 -12.95 -13.29
CA GLU A 110 -11.11 -14.00 -13.32
C GLU A 110 -10.71 -15.27 -12.55
N LYS A 111 -9.46 -15.71 -12.70
CA LYS A 111 -8.95 -16.91 -12.03
C LYS A 111 -9.03 -16.84 -10.49
N MET A 112 -8.99 -15.64 -9.93
CA MET A 112 -9.02 -15.42 -8.48
C MET A 112 -10.33 -14.82 -7.99
N GLY A 113 -11.19 -14.32 -8.88
CA GLY A 113 -12.44 -13.64 -8.50
C GLY A 113 -12.20 -12.32 -7.76
N VAL A 114 -11.08 -11.64 -8.00
CA VAL A 114 -10.69 -10.38 -7.33
C VAL A 114 -10.33 -9.33 -8.36
N HIS A 115 -10.21 -8.07 -7.92
CA HIS A 115 -9.70 -6.99 -8.78
C HIS A 115 -8.28 -6.60 -8.34
N ARG A 116 -7.44 -6.21 -9.29
CA ARG A 116 -6.16 -5.53 -9.03
C ARG A 116 -6.31 -4.06 -9.36
N ALA A 117 -5.80 -3.19 -8.52
CA ALA A 117 -5.84 -1.75 -8.71
C ALA A 117 -4.50 -1.09 -8.38
N ASP A 118 -4.32 0.12 -8.88
CA ASP A 118 -3.21 1.00 -8.55
C ASP A 118 -3.68 1.95 -7.45
N TRP A 119 -3.05 1.89 -6.28
CA TRP A 119 -3.39 2.72 -5.14
C TRP A 119 -2.45 3.92 -5.05
N ILE A 120 -2.97 5.10 -5.39
CA ILE A 120 -2.15 6.31 -5.56
C ILE A 120 -1.50 6.81 -4.27
N ASP A 121 -2.14 6.57 -3.12
CA ASP A 121 -1.61 7.06 -1.85
C ASP A 121 -0.46 6.20 -1.31
N GLY A 122 -0.42 4.89 -1.62
CA GLY A 122 0.38 3.93 -0.85
C GLY A 122 -0.10 3.80 0.60
N TYR A 123 0.57 3.08 1.48
CA TYR A 123 0.12 2.87 2.87
C TYR A 123 0.68 3.91 3.87
N ILE A 124 -0.02 4.13 5.00
CA ILE A 124 0.52 4.95 6.12
C ILE A 124 1.82 4.34 6.64
N TYR A 125 2.84 5.18 6.82
CA TYR A 125 4.14 4.75 7.34
C TYR A 125 4.52 5.38 8.68
N LYS A 126 4.38 6.71 8.82
CA LYS A 126 4.75 7.42 10.06
C LYS A 126 4.05 8.76 10.18
N TRP A 127 3.92 9.28 11.39
CA TRP A 127 3.43 10.64 11.59
C TRP A 127 4.53 11.67 11.29
N GLY A 128 4.18 12.70 10.51
CA GLY A 128 5.08 13.82 10.24
C GLY A 128 4.78 15.02 11.11
N ASP A 129 5.61 15.30 12.12
CA ASP A 129 5.38 16.42 13.05
C ASP A 129 5.33 17.79 12.38
N LYS A 130 6.11 18.01 11.32
CA LYS A 130 6.13 19.28 10.59
C LYS A 130 4.87 19.48 9.74
N CYS A 131 4.47 18.46 8.99
CA CYS A 131 3.30 18.53 8.11
C CYS A 131 1.97 18.27 8.84
N GLN A 132 2.04 17.72 10.06
CA GLN A 132 0.89 17.31 10.86
C GLN A 132 -0.04 16.38 10.07
N ASN A 133 0.56 15.41 9.39
CA ASN A 133 -0.17 14.41 8.64
C ASN A 133 0.58 13.09 8.61
N TRP A 134 -0.13 12.02 8.25
CA TRP A 134 0.46 10.72 8.01
C TRP A 134 1.31 10.76 6.73
N GLY A 135 2.59 10.42 6.86
CA GLY A 135 3.46 10.13 5.74
C GLY A 135 3.04 8.82 5.07
N ARG A 136 3.19 8.76 3.74
CA ARG A 136 2.89 7.60 2.92
C ARG A 136 4.15 6.96 2.39
N LEU A 137 4.10 5.65 2.16
CA LEU A 137 5.12 4.90 1.42
C LEU A 137 4.49 4.05 0.32
N SER A 138 5.29 3.73 -0.69
CA SER A 138 4.88 2.94 -1.85
C SER A 138 3.68 3.55 -2.58
N GLN A 139 3.80 4.82 -2.97
CA GLN A 139 2.80 5.47 -3.83
C GLN A 139 2.66 4.70 -5.15
N ASP A 140 1.46 4.77 -5.74
CA ASP A 140 1.09 4.06 -6.97
C ASP A 140 1.27 2.53 -6.91
N MET A 141 1.26 1.95 -5.70
CA MET A 141 1.45 0.51 -5.54
C MET A 141 0.26 -0.31 -6.02
N PHE A 142 0.54 -1.56 -6.41
CA PHE A 142 -0.51 -2.52 -6.71
C PHE A 142 -1.14 -3.11 -5.45
N VAL A 143 -2.47 -3.17 -5.44
CA VAL A 143 -3.27 -3.80 -4.40
C VAL A 143 -4.31 -4.72 -5.02
N THR A 144 -4.71 -5.73 -4.26
CA THR A 144 -5.87 -6.56 -4.53
C THR A 144 -7.07 -5.98 -3.81
N LEU A 145 -8.18 -5.86 -4.54
CA LEU A 145 -9.49 -5.45 -4.07
C LEU A 145 -10.38 -6.71 -4.04
N GLU A 146 -10.76 -7.13 -2.83
CA GLU A 146 -11.57 -8.33 -2.60
C GLU A 146 -12.87 -7.97 -1.89
N ASP A 147 -14.01 -8.35 -2.46
CA ASP A 147 -15.33 -8.00 -1.93
C ASP A 147 -15.54 -8.59 -0.54
N LEU A 148 -15.97 -7.74 0.40
CA LEU A 148 -16.38 -8.15 1.73
C LEU A 148 -17.84 -8.61 1.70
N ILE A 149 -18.06 -9.89 2.01
CA ILE A 149 -19.39 -10.54 1.95
C ILE A 149 -20.40 -9.89 2.92
N ASP A 150 -20.00 -9.63 4.17
CA ASP A 150 -20.86 -8.95 5.15
C ASP A 150 -19.99 -8.11 6.11
N PRO A 151 -20.24 -6.78 6.21
CA PRO A 151 -19.62 -5.92 7.21
C PRO A 151 -19.71 -6.42 8.66
N LYS A 152 -20.75 -7.17 9.02
CA LYS A 152 -20.90 -7.73 10.37
C LYS A 152 -19.87 -8.79 10.71
N ASN A 153 -19.19 -9.35 9.72
CA ASN A 153 -18.18 -10.38 9.92
C ASN A 153 -16.80 -9.82 10.24
N VAL A 154 -16.60 -8.50 10.17
CA VAL A 154 -15.32 -7.90 10.55
C VAL A 154 -15.09 -8.05 12.05
N SER A 155 -13.94 -8.58 12.40
CA SER A 155 -13.51 -8.81 13.77
C SER A 155 -11.99 -8.91 13.82
N ILE A 156 -11.41 -8.86 15.02
CA ILE A 156 -9.97 -9.10 15.20
C ILE A 156 -9.58 -10.51 14.71
N GLU A 157 -10.43 -11.52 14.96
CA GLU A 157 -10.18 -12.89 14.49
C GLU A 157 -10.18 -12.97 12.95
N PHE A 158 -11.12 -12.28 12.30
CA PHE A 158 -11.18 -12.15 10.85
C PHE A 158 -9.91 -11.48 10.29
N MET A 159 -9.50 -10.35 10.90
CA MET A 159 -8.27 -9.66 10.54
C MET A 159 -7.04 -10.57 10.64
N ASN A 160 -6.93 -11.32 11.75
CA ASN A 160 -5.81 -12.22 11.99
C ASN A 160 -5.76 -13.34 10.96
N LYS A 161 -6.90 -13.87 10.52
CA LYS A 161 -6.98 -14.86 9.43
C LYS A 161 -6.47 -14.29 8.11
N ILE A 162 -6.90 -13.08 7.74
CA ILE A 162 -6.43 -12.41 6.51
C ILE A 162 -4.92 -12.19 6.57
N LYS A 163 -4.41 -11.70 7.71
CA LYS A 163 -3.01 -11.33 7.88
C LYS A 163 -2.01 -12.49 7.73
N VAL A 164 -2.49 -13.75 7.76
CA VAL A 164 -1.66 -14.94 7.50
C VAL A 164 -1.14 -14.92 6.06
N ASP A 165 -2.01 -14.68 5.09
CA ASP A 165 -1.70 -14.77 3.66
C ASP A 165 -1.64 -13.42 2.96
N HIS A 166 -2.05 -12.33 3.63
CA HIS A 166 -2.12 -11.00 3.04
C HIS A 166 -1.56 -9.90 3.97
N GLU A 167 -1.03 -8.84 3.38
CA GLU A 167 -1.01 -7.53 4.02
C GLU A 167 -2.40 -6.90 3.86
N PHE A 168 -2.93 -6.36 4.94
CA PHE A 168 -4.28 -5.78 4.97
C PHE A 168 -4.15 -4.31 5.35
N TYR A 169 -4.42 -3.43 4.38
CA TYR A 169 -4.20 -1.99 4.54
C TYR A 169 -5.45 -1.25 4.98
N GLY A 170 -6.62 -1.74 4.60
CA GLY A 170 -7.83 -0.99 4.84
C GLY A 170 -9.04 -1.50 4.11
N ILE A 171 -10.11 -0.73 4.20
CA ILE A 171 -11.40 -1.02 3.58
C ILE A 171 -11.81 0.18 2.74
N THR A 172 -12.43 -0.10 1.61
CA THR A 172 -13.11 0.87 0.77
C THR A 172 -14.56 0.44 0.53
N GLN A 173 -15.34 1.28 -0.15
CA GLN A 173 -16.67 0.90 -0.63
C GLN A 173 -16.75 1.22 -2.11
N ASN A 174 -17.12 0.21 -2.90
CA ASN A 174 -17.40 0.41 -4.30
C ASN A 174 -18.64 1.32 -4.45
N PRO A 175 -18.54 2.49 -5.09
CA PRO A 175 -19.62 3.46 -5.16
C PRO A 175 -20.78 2.98 -6.04
N GLU A 176 -20.57 2.03 -6.94
CA GLU A 176 -21.59 1.47 -7.83
C GLU A 176 -22.36 0.34 -7.14
N THR A 177 -21.65 -0.67 -6.64
CA THR A 177 -22.28 -1.84 -6.02
C THR A 177 -22.69 -1.61 -4.58
N LYS A 178 -22.13 -0.57 -3.92
CA LYS A 178 -22.23 -0.29 -2.48
C LYS A 178 -21.62 -1.36 -1.58
N ASN A 179 -20.95 -2.36 -2.15
CA ASN A 179 -20.23 -3.39 -1.41
C ASN A 179 -18.99 -2.78 -0.76
N TYR A 180 -18.71 -3.25 0.46
CA TYR A 180 -17.43 -3.00 1.11
C TYR A 180 -16.37 -3.90 0.49
N VAL A 181 -15.16 -3.41 0.35
CA VAL A 181 -14.07 -4.09 -0.34
C VAL A 181 -12.81 -3.99 0.50
N LEU A 182 -12.17 -5.12 0.71
CA LEU A 182 -10.88 -5.21 1.40
C LEU A 182 -9.77 -4.76 0.47
N VAL A 183 -8.83 -3.98 1.01
CA VAL A 183 -7.65 -3.50 0.29
C VAL A 183 -6.44 -4.26 0.80
N LEU A 184 -5.93 -5.18 -0.01
CA LEU A 184 -4.98 -6.22 0.37
C LEU A 184 -3.73 -6.22 -0.52
N ASN A 185 -2.68 -6.87 -0.07
CA ASN A 185 -1.59 -7.35 -0.92
C ASN A 185 -1.23 -8.78 -0.53
N ASN A 186 -0.86 -9.60 -1.50
CA ASN A 186 -0.51 -10.99 -1.24
C ASN A 186 0.81 -11.09 -0.48
N LYS A 187 0.88 -11.99 0.49
CA LYS A 187 2.13 -12.37 1.16
C LYS A 187 2.73 -13.57 0.47
N CYS A 188 4.04 -13.50 0.26
CA CYS A 188 4.79 -14.68 -0.10
C CYS A 188 4.94 -15.58 1.12
N LYS A 189 4.34 -16.78 1.08
CA LYS A 189 4.44 -17.78 2.17
C LYS A 189 5.87 -18.08 2.60
N LYS A 190 6.80 -18.13 1.64
CA LYS A 190 8.22 -18.41 1.91
C LYS A 190 8.96 -17.25 2.57
N CYS A 191 8.62 -16.02 2.20
CA CYS A 191 9.28 -14.81 2.71
C CYS A 191 8.54 -14.18 3.90
N ASN A 192 7.32 -14.65 4.19
CA ASN A 192 6.41 -14.07 5.17
C ASN A 192 6.20 -12.55 4.99
N GLY A 193 6.01 -12.12 3.74
CA GLY A 193 5.88 -10.72 3.37
C GLY A 193 5.89 -10.51 1.86
N ILE A 194 5.88 -9.25 1.43
CA ILE A 194 5.99 -8.88 0.03
C ILE A 194 7.43 -9.10 -0.44
N CYS A 195 7.59 -9.75 -1.60
CA CYS A 195 8.89 -9.96 -2.24
C CYS A 195 8.75 -9.93 -3.77
N ASN A 196 9.85 -10.16 -4.50
CA ASN A 196 9.88 -10.06 -5.96
C ASN A 196 8.81 -10.95 -6.64
N THR A 197 8.54 -12.14 -6.11
CA THR A 197 7.45 -13.02 -6.58
C THR A 197 6.11 -12.30 -6.62
N ILE A 198 5.77 -11.54 -5.57
CA ILE A 198 4.50 -10.80 -5.47
C ILE A 198 4.49 -9.65 -6.49
N HIS A 199 5.61 -8.93 -6.64
CA HIS A 199 5.73 -7.86 -7.62
C HIS A 199 5.57 -8.38 -9.06
N PHE A 200 6.10 -9.56 -9.38
CA PHE A 200 5.88 -10.20 -10.68
C PHE A 200 4.41 -10.60 -10.87
N GLN A 201 3.77 -11.21 -9.87
CA GLN A 201 2.36 -11.59 -9.95
C GLN A 201 1.44 -10.41 -10.29
N HIS A 202 1.70 -9.23 -9.72
CA HIS A 202 0.95 -8.01 -10.03
C HIS A 202 1.06 -7.54 -11.49
N LYS A 203 2.07 -8.03 -12.23
CA LYS A 203 2.30 -7.72 -13.65
C LYS A 203 1.80 -8.80 -14.60
N PHE A 204 1.34 -9.96 -14.11
CA PHE A 204 0.90 -11.05 -15.00
C PHE A 204 -0.30 -10.66 -15.86
N ILE A 205 -1.16 -9.74 -15.39
CA ILE A 205 -2.29 -9.21 -16.17
C ILE A 205 -1.89 -8.13 -17.17
N ASP A 206 -0.65 -7.62 -17.10
CA ASP A 206 -0.19 -6.50 -17.95
C ASP A 206 0.44 -6.97 -19.26
N TRP A 207 0.71 -8.28 -19.42
CA TRP A 207 1.29 -8.83 -20.64
C TRP A 207 0.84 -10.28 -20.88
N THR A 208 0.85 -10.68 -22.15
CA THR A 208 0.75 -12.07 -22.59
C THR A 208 1.57 -12.22 -23.88
N SER A 209 2.16 -13.39 -24.08
CA SER A 209 2.77 -13.76 -25.36
C SER A 209 1.75 -14.21 -26.41
N GLY A 210 0.49 -14.40 -26.01
CA GLY A 210 -0.53 -15.08 -26.82
C GLY A 210 -0.39 -16.60 -26.84
N ASN A 211 0.51 -17.18 -26.04
CA ASN A 211 0.70 -18.62 -25.87
C ASN A 211 0.75 -18.99 -24.38
N ASP A 212 -0.26 -19.73 -23.92
CA ASP A 212 -0.42 -20.08 -22.50
C ASP A 212 0.76 -20.89 -21.94
N ASP A 213 1.39 -21.76 -22.74
CA ASP A 213 2.53 -22.57 -22.30
C ASP A 213 3.78 -21.69 -22.09
N ILE A 214 4.02 -20.74 -22.98
CA ILE A 214 5.12 -19.77 -22.85
C ILE A 214 4.86 -18.83 -21.69
N ASP A 215 3.64 -18.30 -21.56
CA ASP A 215 3.25 -17.42 -20.45
C ASP A 215 3.44 -18.14 -19.12
N LYS A 216 2.95 -19.39 -19.01
CA LYS A 216 3.14 -20.22 -17.83
C LYS A 216 4.61 -20.46 -17.53
N PHE A 217 5.43 -20.81 -18.53
CA PHE A 217 6.86 -21.04 -18.33
C PHE A 217 7.58 -19.79 -17.79
N ILE A 218 7.27 -18.61 -18.33
CA ILE A 218 7.83 -17.33 -17.86
C ILE A 218 7.33 -17.01 -16.45
N GLN A 219 6.03 -17.16 -16.19
CA GLN A 219 5.43 -16.91 -14.88
C GLN A 219 6.00 -17.86 -13.82
N ASP A 220 6.15 -19.16 -14.12
CA ASP A 220 6.74 -20.15 -13.21
C ASP A 220 8.19 -19.78 -12.85
N SER A 221 8.98 -19.30 -13.82
CA SER A 221 10.33 -18.77 -13.55
C SER A 221 10.29 -17.55 -12.62
N GLN A 222 9.38 -16.61 -12.86
CA GLN A 222 9.20 -15.40 -12.04
C GLN A 222 8.72 -15.71 -10.62
N LEU A 223 7.87 -16.73 -10.45
CA LEU A 223 7.36 -17.15 -9.14
C LEU A 223 8.46 -17.71 -8.23
N LEU A 224 9.53 -18.28 -8.79
CA LEU A 224 10.69 -18.79 -8.03
C LEU A 224 11.64 -17.68 -7.56
N ALA A 225 11.50 -16.46 -8.08
CA ALA A 225 12.41 -15.36 -7.82
C ALA A 225 11.98 -14.53 -6.62
N HIS A 226 12.31 -14.99 -5.41
CA HIS A 226 11.92 -14.33 -4.16
C HIS A 226 12.78 -13.10 -3.81
N ASN A 227 14.09 -13.32 -3.62
CA ASN A 227 15.03 -12.28 -3.13
C ASN A 227 16.10 -11.89 -4.16
N ARG A 228 16.15 -12.60 -5.29
CA ARG A 228 17.15 -12.42 -6.35
C ARG A 228 16.50 -12.62 -7.71
N THR A 229 16.89 -11.81 -8.68
CA THR A 229 16.35 -11.85 -10.05
C THR A 229 17.34 -12.32 -11.10
N TYR A 230 18.55 -12.75 -10.71
CA TYR A 230 19.63 -13.13 -11.63
C TYR A 230 19.29 -14.19 -12.69
N SER A 231 18.23 -14.97 -12.46
CA SER A 231 17.81 -16.06 -13.36
C SER A 231 16.33 -15.95 -13.77
N VAL A 232 15.73 -14.78 -13.59
CA VAL A 232 14.33 -14.57 -14.01
C VAL A 232 14.28 -14.46 -15.51
N ILE A 233 13.34 -15.20 -16.09
CA ILE A 233 12.92 -15.03 -17.47
C ILE A 233 11.84 -13.94 -17.50
N GLU A 234 11.96 -13.01 -18.43
CA GLU A 234 10.95 -11.96 -18.65
C GLU A 234 10.41 -12.01 -20.07
N TRP A 235 9.13 -11.65 -20.20
CA TRP A 235 8.54 -11.37 -21.50
C TRP A 235 9.02 -10.01 -21.99
N VAL A 236 9.57 -9.97 -23.21
CA VAL A 236 10.07 -8.75 -23.83
C VAL A 236 9.31 -8.51 -25.13
N PRO A 237 8.47 -7.46 -25.20
CA PRO A 237 7.80 -7.09 -26.44
C PRO A 237 8.81 -6.85 -27.58
N TYR A 238 8.47 -7.31 -28.79
CA TYR A 238 9.43 -7.33 -29.91
C TYR A 238 9.87 -5.93 -30.35
N ASP A 239 9.03 -4.93 -30.15
CA ASP A 239 9.30 -3.51 -30.42
C ASP A 239 10.31 -2.88 -29.45
N ARG A 240 10.69 -3.58 -28.38
CA ARG A 240 11.82 -3.20 -27.50
C ARG A 240 13.19 -3.53 -28.09
N PHE A 241 13.23 -4.16 -29.27
CA PHE A 241 14.46 -4.46 -30.00
C PHE A 241 14.61 -3.57 -31.24
N TYR A 242 15.84 -3.11 -31.51
CA TYR A 242 16.17 -2.33 -32.70
C TYR A 242 17.54 -2.71 -33.28
N GLY A 243 17.80 -2.30 -34.53
CA GLY A 243 19.02 -2.67 -35.24
C GLY A 243 19.14 -4.19 -35.41
N ILE A 244 18.05 -4.84 -35.80
CA ILE A 244 17.98 -6.30 -35.93
C ILE A 244 18.68 -6.73 -37.22
N GLU A 245 19.76 -7.48 -37.08
CA GLU A 245 20.61 -7.95 -38.18
C GLU A 245 20.67 -9.49 -38.19
N TYR A 246 20.46 -10.09 -39.35
CA TYR A 246 20.60 -11.54 -39.52
C TYR A 246 22.08 -11.96 -39.44
N ILE A 247 22.36 -13.00 -38.65
CA ILE A 247 23.73 -13.52 -38.47
C ILE A 247 23.91 -14.84 -39.21
N ALA A 248 23.10 -15.85 -38.87
CA ALA A 248 23.24 -17.19 -39.42
C ALA A 248 21.98 -18.03 -39.23
N LYS A 249 21.89 -19.16 -39.94
CA LYS A 249 20.89 -20.22 -39.73
C LYS A 249 21.61 -21.49 -39.33
N GLY A 250 21.20 -22.09 -38.21
CA GLY A 250 21.67 -23.39 -37.74
C GLY A 250 20.55 -24.42 -37.70
N GLY A 251 20.84 -25.62 -37.17
CA GLY A 251 19.86 -26.72 -37.06
C GLY A 251 18.63 -26.38 -36.20
N PHE A 252 18.78 -25.47 -35.23
CA PHE A 252 17.72 -25.10 -34.29
C PHE A 252 17.00 -23.77 -34.62
N GLY A 253 17.28 -23.17 -35.78
CA GLY A 253 16.64 -21.93 -36.22
C GLY A 253 17.61 -20.85 -36.71
N LYS A 254 17.10 -19.64 -36.90
CA LYS A 254 17.86 -18.45 -37.30
C LYS A 254 18.32 -17.66 -36.07
N VAL A 255 19.51 -17.06 -36.17
CA VAL A 255 20.09 -16.19 -35.14
C VAL A 255 20.23 -14.79 -35.72
N TYR A 256 19.79 -13.80 -34.95
CA TYR A 256 19.90 -12.39 -35.24
C TYR A 256 20.63 -11.69 -34.10
N LYS A 257 21.33 -10.60 -34.42
CA LYS A 257 21.85 -9.64 -33.44
C LYS A 257 20.87 -8.49 -33.34
N ALA A 258 20.63 -7.97 -32.13
CA ALA A 258 19.79 -6.79 -31.91
C ALA A 258 20.30 -5.98 -30.72
N ASN A 259 19.81 -4.75 -30.57
CA ASN A 259 19.94 -3.94 -29.37
C ASN A 259 18.63 -4.01 -28.57
N TRP A 260 18.72 -4.18 -27.26
CA TRP A 260 17.55 -4.18 -26.37
C TRP A 260 17.48 -2.88 -25.57
N ILE A 261 16.41 -2.10 -25.78
CA ILE A 261 16.27 -0.75 -25.23
C ILE A 261 16.29 -0.78 -23.70
N ASP A 262 15.49 -1.65 -23.08
CA ASP A 262 15.28 -1.63 -21.64
C ASP A 262 16.48 -2.13 -20.84
N GLY A 263 17.29 -3.03 -21.41
CA GLY A 263 18.25 -3.81 -20.64
C GLY A 263 17.56 -4.87 -19.78
N CYS A 264 18.32 -5.57 -18.91
CA CYS A 264 17.83 -6.74 -18.17
C CYS A 264 17.55 -6.47 -16.69
N ILE A 265 16.70 -7.31 -16.06
CA ILE A 265 16.46 -7.29 -14.62
C ILE A 265 17.54 -8.13 -13.90
N ARG A 266 18.69 -7.55 -13.54
CA ARG A 266 19.79 -8.27 -12.88
C ARG A 266 20.35 -7.58 -11.64
N TYR A 267 19.57 -7.50 -10.55
CA TYR A 267 20.08 -6.90 -9.32
C TYR A 267 19.62 -7.59 -8.03
N ARG A 268 20.50 -7.59 -7.02
CA ARG A 268 20.13 -7.89 -5.62
C ARG A 268 19.38 -6.65 -5.10
N ASN A 269 18.06 -6.64 -5.25
CA ASN A 269 17.09 -5.53 -5.01
C ASN A 269 16.65 -4.81 -6.28
N SER A 270 16.16 -5.57 -7.26
CA SER A 270 15.72 -5.03 -8.54
C SER A 270 14.35 -4.34 -8.50
N TRP A 271 13.55 -4.45 -7.44
CA TRP A 271 12.29 -3.70 -7.33
C TRP A 271 12.54 -2.31 -6.73
N ASP A 272 12.05 -1.28 -7.41
CA ASP A 272 11.97 0.07 -6.89
C ASP A 272 10.56 0.28 -6.30
N SER A 273 10.44 0.29 -4.98
CA SER A 273 9.17 0.49 -4.28
C SER A 273 8.67 1.92 -4.32
N GLU A 274 9.52 2.90 -4.62
CA GLU A 274 9.07 4.29 -4.72
C GLU A 274 8.41 4.54 -6.07
N ASN A 275 9.01 3.99 -7.14
CA ASN A 275 8.54 4.18 -8.50
C ASN A 275 7.67 3.02 -9.02
N GLN A 276 7.54 1.93 -8.26
CA GLN A 276 6.80 0.71 -8.62
C GLN A 276 7.25 0.10 -9.96
N ILE A 277 8.56 0.08 -10.20
CA ILE A 277 9.19 -0.45 -11.42
C ILE A 277 10.37 -1.37 -11.12
N TRP A 278 10.69 -2.25 -12.08
CA TRP A 278 11.93 -3.02 -12.05
C TRP A 278 13.09 -2.14 -12.50
N LYS A 279 14.12 -2.03 -11.66
CA LYS A 279 15.42 -1.49 -12.02
C LYS A 279 16.02 -2.32 -13.15
N ARG A 280 16.52 -1.63 -14.17
CA ARG A 280 17.13 -2.23 -15.36
C ARG A 280 18.62 -1.96 -15.38
N GLU A 281 19.40 -2.93 -15.84
CA GLU A 281 20.83 -2.80 -16.11
C GLU A 281 21.10 -2.97 -17.61
N ASP A 282 22.21 -2.40 -18.08
CA ASP A 282 22.67 -2.55 -19.46
C ASP A 282 21.64 -2.08 -20.51
N GLN A 283 21.09 -0.88 -20.32
CA GLN A 283 20.22 -0.26 -21.33
C GLN A 283 20.93 -0.19 -22.69
N ASN A 284 20.20 -0.48 -23.76
CA ASN A 284 20.72 -0.59 -25.13
C ASN A 284 21.78 -1.68 -25.32
N MET A 285 21.78 -2.74 -24.50
CA MET A 285 22.73 -3.85 -24.67
C MET A 285 22.52 -4.64 -25.96
N PHE A 286 23.62 -5.19 -26.48
CA PHE A 286 23.58 -6.16 -27.57
C PHE A 286 23.06 -7.51 -27.07
N VAL A 287 22.10 -8.08 -27.81
CA VAL A 287 21.53 -9.39 -27.54
C VAL A 287 21.51 -10.24 -28.81
N ALA A 288 21.48 -11.57 -28.63
CA ALA A 288 21.22 -12.50 -29.70
C ALA A 288 19.76 -12.96 -29.63
N LEU A 289 18.99 -12.71 -30.70
CA LEU A 289 17.63 -13.22 -30.86
C LEU A 289 17.70 -14.53 -31.64
N LYS A 290 17.34 -15.64 -31.01
CA LYS A 290 17.30 -16.96 -31.65
C LYS A 290 15.85 -17.37 -31.88
N SER A 291 15.45 -17.49 -33.15
CA SER A 291 14.14 -18.05 -33.47
C SER A 291 14.15 -19.55 -33.18
N LEU A 292 13.15 -20.04 -32.48
CA LEU A 292 12.91 -21.48 -32.37
C LEU A 292 12.05 -21.89 -33.58
N ASN A 293 12.52 -22.85 -34.38
CA ASN A 293 11.64 -23.46 -35.38
C ASN A 293 10.52 -24.20 -34.62
N ASN A 294 9.31 -24.27 -35.19
CA ASN A 294 8.22 -25.11 -34.68
C ASN A 294 8.60 -26.60 -34.77
N SER A 295 9.53 -27.07 -33.94
CA SER A 295 9.73 -28.50 -33.76
C SER A 295 8.61 -28.97 -32.86
N LYS A 296 7.64 -29.68 -33.47
CA LYS A 296 6.78 -30.60 -32.75
C LYS A 296 7.69 -31.68 -32.15
N ASN A 297 8.21 -31.46 -30.95
CA ASN A 297 8.86 -32.50 -30.16
C ASN A 297 7.93 -32.87 -29.03
#